data_AF-A0A528F0G9-F1
#
_entry.id   AF-A0A528F0G9-F1
#
_cell.length_a   1.000
_cell.length_b   1.000
_cell.length_c   1.000
_cell.angle_alpha   90.00
_cell.angle_beta   90.00
_cell.angle_gamma   90.00
#
_symmetry.space_group_name_H-M   'P 1'
#
loop_
_entity.id
_entity.type
_entity.pdbx_description
1 polymer ?
#
loop_
_entity_poly.entity_id
_entity_poly.type
_entity_poly.pdbx_seq_one_letter_code
_entity_poly.pdbx_strand_id
1 'polypeptide(L)'
;MVKSQTAKSWFPYILLVAAAIALDQWVKYLVETGLAFQEKVDLVPFLALYRTYNTGIAFSMFSSFGDTGLVVIAAFVVAFVLYLAARTPPG
;
A
#
# COMPACT_ATOMS: atom_id res chain seq x y z
N MET A 1 -45.33 5.77 1.63
CA MET A 1 -44.54 5.24 0.49
C MET A 1 -43.15 4.87 1.00
N VAL A 2 -42.94 3.60 1.36
CA VAL A 2 -41.64 3.12 1.87
C VAL A 2 -40.73 2.90 0.67
N LYS A 3 -39.61 3.64 0.59
CA LYS A 3 -38.57 3.39 -0.43
C LYS A 3 -37.98 2.00 -0.16
N SER A 4 -38.25 1.06 -1.07
CA SER A 4 -37.54 -0.22 -1.13
C SER A 4 -36.04 0.05 -1.26
N GLN A 5 -35.27 -0.32 -0.25
CA GLN A 5 -33.81 -0.33 -0.37
C GLN A 5 -33.43 -1.56 -1.19
N THR A 6 -33.18 -1.36 -2.48
CA THR A 6 -32.51 -2.37 -3.32
C THR A 6 -31.17 -2.72 -2.69
N ALA A 7 -31.02 -3.99 -2.27
CA ALA A 7 -29.76 -4.49 -1.74
C ALA A 7 -28.65 -4.25 -2.77
N LYS A 8 -27.58 -3.55 -2.35
CA LYS A 8 -26.44 -3.26 -3.23
C LYS A 8 -25.72 -4.57 -3.58
N SER A 9 -25.65 -4.90 -4.87
CA SER A 9 -24.94 -6.10 -5.32
C SER A 9 -23.43 -5.89 -5.20
N TRP A 10 -22.77 -6.75 -4.42
CA TRP A 10 -21.32 -6.72 -4.21
C TRP A 10 -20.54 -7.43 -5.33
N PHE A 11 -21.23 -8.19 -6.18
CA PHE A 11 -20.63 -9.00 -7.22
C PHE A 11 -19.64 -8.28 -8.16
N PRO A 12 -19.94 -7.08 -8.72
CA PRO A 12 -18.99 -6.40 -9.60
C PRO A 12 -17.71 -5.99 -8.87
N TYR A 13 -17.80 -5.66 -7.58
CA TYR A 13 -16.63 -5.32 -6.77
C TYR A 13 -15.76 -6.54 -6.50
N ILE A 14 -16.37 -7.69 -6.21
CA ILE A 14 -15.66 -8.95 -6.00
C ILE A 14 -14.91 -9.35 -7.27
N LEU A 15 -15.56 -9.27 -8.43
CA LEU A 15 -14.90 -9.56 -9.71
C LEU A 15 -13.74 -8.62 -9.98
N LEU A 16 -13.91 -7.32 -9.74
CA LEU A 16 -12.83 -6.34 -9.91
C LEU A 16 -11.63 -6.65 -9.01
N VAL A 17 -11.88 -6.95 -7.74
CA VAL A 17 -10.82 -7.31 -6.77
C VAL A 17 -10.11 -8.59 -7.19
N ALA A 18 -10.85 -9.63 -7.58
CA ALA A 18 -10.27 -10.88 -8.05
C ALA A 18 -9.39 -10.68 -9.29
N ALA A 19 -9.85 -9.88 -10.26
CA ALA A 19 -9.09 -9.55 -11.46
C ALA A 19 -7.81 -8.75 -11.13
N ALA A 20 -7.90 -7.77 -10.22
CA ALA A 20 -6.75 -7.00 -9.78
C ALA A 20 -5.70 -7.86 -9.06
N ILE A 21 -6.13 -8.77 -8.18
CA ILE A 21 -5.24 -9.72 -7.50
C ILE A 21 -4.57 -10.65 -8.51
N ALA A 22 -5.33 -11.22 -9.45
CA ALA A 22 -4.78 -12.11 -10.46
C ALA A 22 -3.73 -11.40 -11.33
N LEU A 23 -4.00 -10.17 -11.76
CA LEU A 23 -3.06 -9.37 -12.54
C LEU A 23 -1.79 -9.02 -11.74
N ASP A 24 -1.93 -8.60 -10.49
CA ASP A 24 -0.80 -8.30 -9.61
C ASP A 24 0.13 -9.51 -9.43
N GLN A 25 -0.45 -10.68 -9.11
CA GLN A 25 0.32 -11.90 -8.91
C GLN A 25 0.98 -12.38 -10.21
N TRP A 26 0.29 -12.26 -11.34
CA TRP A 26 0.86 -12.57 -12.65
C TRP A 26 2.07 -11.69 -12.97
N VAL A 27 1.96 -10.38 -12.79
CA VAL A 27 3.08 -9.45 -13.04
C VAL A 27 4.25 -9.74 -12.11
N LYS A 28 3.99 -10.01 -10.82
CA LYS A 28 5.04 -10.42 -9.87
C LYS A 28 5.76 -11.68 -10.32
N TYR A 29 5.02 -12.69 -10.79
CA TYR A 29 5.63 -13.92 -11.32
C TYR A 29 6.56 -13.62 -12.51
N LEU A 30 6.14 -12.78 -13.46
CA LEU A 30 6.99 -12.36 -14.58
C LEU A 30 8.24 -11.61 -14.11
N VAL A 31 8.12 -10.73 -13.12
CA VAL A 31 9.26 -10.01 -12.54
C VAL A 31 10.22 -10.96 -11.83
N GLU A 32 9.72 -11.90 -11.03
CA GLU A 32 10.54 -12.86 -10.28
C GLU A 32 11.35 -13.79 -11.19
N THR A 33 10.74 -14.22 -12.29
CA THR A 33 11.33 -15.21 -13.20
C THR A 33 12.10 -14.56 -14.36
N GLY A 34 11.77 -13.31 -14.70
CA GLY A 34 12.31 -12.62 -15.88
C GLY A 34 13.35 -11.54 -15.60
N LEU A 35 13.41 -10.98 -14.39
CA LEU A 35 14.33 -9.88 -14.06
C LEU A 35 15.41 -10.32 -13.07
N ALA A 36 16.64 -9.87 -13.30
CA ALA A 36 17.73 -10.00 -12.34
C ALA A 36 17.49 -9.14 -11.10
N PHE A 37 18.03 -9.55 -9.95
CA PHE A 37 17.78 -8.86 -8.67
C PHE A 37 18.51 -7.52 -8.64
N GLN A 38 17.79 -6.44 -8.32
CA GLN A 38 18.33 -5.08 -8.21
C GLN A 38 19.03 -4.55 -9.46
N GLU A 39 18.80 -5.16 -10.62
CA GLU A 39 19.32 -4.68 -11.89
C GLU A 39 18.30 -3.82 -12.62
N LYS A 40 18.80 -2.76 -13.24
CA LYS A 40 18.00 -1.77 -13.97
C LYS A 40 17.65 -2.31 -15.35
N VAL A 41 16.37 -2.33 -15.69
CA VAL A 41 15.90 -2.55 -17.06
C VAL A 41 15.20 -1.29 -17.55
N ASP A 42 15.87 -0.54 -18.41
CA ASP A 42 15.30 0.67 -19.01
C ASP A 42 14.13 0.32 -19.94
N LEU A 43 12.99 1.00 -19.74
CA LEU A 43 11.77 0.75 -20.51
C LEU A 43 11.52 1.86 -21.53
N VAL A 44 11.52 3.10 -21.05
CA VAL A 44 11.47 4.34 -21.83
C VAL A 44 12.39 5.36 -21.13
N PRO A 45 12.70 6.52 -21.73
CA PRO A 45 13.33 7.60 -20.96
C PRO A 45 12.57 7.80 -19.65
N PHE A 46 13.25 8.15 -18.56
CA PHE A 46 12.70 8.34 -17.19
C PHE A 46 12.05 7.13 -16.49
N LEU A 47 11.80 5.99 -17.14
CA LEU A 47 11.16 4.82 -16.52
C LEU A 47 11.97 3.54 -16.72
N ALA A 48 12.31 2.88 -15.61
CA ALA A 48 12.96 1.59 -15.59
C ALA A 48 12.25 0.63 -14.64
N LEU A 49 12.37 -0.66 -14.93
CA LEU A 49 11.90 -1.75 -14.10
C LEU A 49 13.06 -2.29 -13.25
N TYR A 50 12.73 -2.72 -12.03
CA TYR A 50 13.63 -3.43 -11.13
C TYR A 50 12.88 -4.56 -10.45
N ARG A 51 13.57 -5.69 -10.22
CA ARG A 51 13.14 -6.66 -9.22
C ARG A 51 13.70 -6.25 -7.86
N THR A 52 12.82 -5.89 -6.94
CA THR A 52 13.18 -5.51 -5.57
C THR A 52 12.22 -6.14 -4.57
N TYR A 53 12.70 -6.44 -3.37
CA TYR A 53 11.86 -6.84 -2.25
C TYR A 53 11.66 -5.66 -1.31
N ASN A 54 10.44 -5.15 -1.24
CA ASN A 54 10.07 -4.16 -0.24
C ASN A 54 9.70 -4.89 1.06
N THR A 55 10.61 -4.88 2.02
CA THR A 55 10.42 -5.46 3.36
C THR A 55 9.67 -4.54 4.33
N GLY A 56 9.09 -3.42 3.85
CA GLY A 56 8.27 -2.52 4.67
C GLY A 56 9.05 -1.39 5.34
N ILE A 57 10.24 -1.04 4.84
CA ILE A 57 11.19 -0.18 5.54
C ILE A 57 11.32 1.21 4.89
N ALA A 58 10.20 1.87 4.59
CA ALA A 58 10.23 3.28 4.16
C ALA A 58 11.00 4.19 5.14
N PHE A 59 11.27 3.72 6.37
CA PHE A 59 12.23 4.28 7.31
C PHE A 59 13.27 3.24 7.73
N SER A 60 14.33 3.03 6.93
CA SER A 60 15.49 2.16 7.27
C SER A 60 16.01 2.29 8.71
N MET A 61 15.69 3.40 9.37
CA MET A 61 16.00 3.74 10.74
C MET A 61 15.31 2.86 11.81
N PHE A 62 14.24 2.12 11.48
CA PHE A 62 13.48 1.29 12.45
C PHE A 62 13.20 -0.13 11.96
N SER A 63 14.03 -0.67 11.05
CA SER A 63 13.86 -2.04 10.52
C SER A 63 13.89 -3.13 11.59
N SER A 64 14.56 -2.87 12.73
CA SER A 64 14.63 -3.79 13.88
C SER A 64 13.35 -3.83 14.73
N PHE A 65 12.43 -2.88 14.55
CA PHE A 65 11.20 -2.77 15.35
C PHE A 65 10.06 -3.68 14.85
N GLY A 66 10.18 -4.23 13.64
CA GLY A 66 9.17 -5.07 13.01
C GLY A 66 7.82 -4.35 12.80
N ASP A 67 6.83 -5.07 12.29
CA ASP A 67 5.49 -4.53 11.99
C ASP A 67 4.83 -3.89 13.22
N THR A 68 4.93 -4.55 14.38
CA THR A 68 4.35 -4.06 15.65
C THR A 68 4.97 -2.74 16.09
N GLY A 69 6.29 -2.58 16.00
CA GLY A 69 6.95 -1.35 16.41
C GLY A 69 6.63 -0.17 15.48
N LEU A 70 6.45 -0.42 14.18
CA LEU A 70 5.96 0.60 13.24
C LEU A 70 4.54 1.06 13.58
N VAL A 71 3.65 0.15 13.96
CA VAL A 71 2.28 0.50 14.41
C VAL A 71 2.32 1.39 15.65
N VAL A 72 3.18 1.09 16.62
CA VAL A 72 3.34 1.90 17.84
C VAL A 72 3.84 3.32 17.50
N ILE A 73 4.85 3.44 16.62
CA ILE A 73 5.37 4.76 16.19
C ILE A 73 4.28 5.55 15.46
N ALA A 74 3.54 4.92 14.54
CA ALA A 74 2.45 5.57 13.83
C ALA A 74 1.34 6.05 14.79
N ALA A 75 0.96 5.21 15.75
CA ALA A 75 -0.03 5.57 16.78
C ALA A 75 0.46 6.77 17.62
N PHE A 76 1.74 6.79 17.99
CA PHE A 76 2.34 7.91 18.72
C PHE A 76 2.30 9.21 17.91
N VAL A 77 2.68 9.17 16.62
CA VAL A 77 2.63 10.34 15.73
C VAL A 77 1.19 10.84 15.59
N VAL A 78 0.22 9.95 15.39
CA VAL A 78 -1.20 10.32 15.33
C VAL A 78 -1.65 10.99 16.63
N ALA A 79 -1.35 10.40 17.78
CA ALA A 79 -1.68 10.99 19.08
C ALA A 79 -1.05 12.37 19.28
N PHE A 80 0.22 12.54 18.87
CA PHE A 80 0.92 13.82 18.94
C PHE A 80 0.28 14.88 18.03
N VAL A 81 -0.06 14.53 16.80
CA VAL A 81 -0.75 15.45 15.87
C VAL A 81 -2.14 15.82 16.39
N LEU A 82 -2.90 14.87 16.93
CA LEU A 82 -4.19 15.14 17.55
C LEU A 82 -4.07 16.05 18.77
N TYR A 83 -3.03 15.86 19.59
CA TYR A 83 -2.72 16.75 20.71
C TYR A 83 -2.44 18.18 20.22
N LEU A 84 -1.64 18.35 19.17
CA LEU A 84 -1.37 19.66 18.58
C LEU A 84 -2.65 20.28 18.04
N ALA A 85 -3.43 19.53 17.26
CA ALA A 85 -4.69 20.00 16.69
C ALA A 85 -5.69 20.47 17.77
N ALA A 86 -5.76 19.78 18.91
CA ALA A 86 -6.61 20.18 20.03
C ALA A 86 -6.12 21.46 20.74
N ARG A 87 -4.85 21.84 20.56
CA ARG A 87 -4.23 23.02 21.15
C ARG A 87 -4.14 24.20 20.18
N THR A 88 -4.32 23.97 18.87
CA THR A 88 -4.33 25.02 17.85
C THR A 88 -5.73 25.63 17.75
N PRO A 89 -5.90 26.95 18.00
CA PRO A 89 -7.18 27.61 17.79
C PRO A 89 -7.60 27.52 16.30
N PRO A 90 -8.91 27.54 15.99
CA PRO A 90 -9.35 27.71 14.61
C PRO A 90 -8.79 29.02 14.06
N GLY A 91 -8.13 28.94 12.89
CA GLY A 91 -7.65 30.11 12.16
C GLY A 91 -8.77 30.87 11.48
#